data_AF-A0A378X3F4-F1
#
_entry.id   AF-A0A378X3F4-F1
#
_cell.length_a   1.000
_cell.length_b   1.000
_cell.length_c   1.000
_cell.angle_alpha   90.00
_cell.angle_beta   90.00
_cell.angle_gamma   90.00
#
_symmetry.space_group_name_H-M   'P 1'
#
loop_
_entity.id
_entity.type
_entity.pdbx_description
1 polymer ?
#
loop_
_entity_poly.entity_id
_entity_poly.type
_entity_poly.pdbx_seq_one_letter_code
_entity_poly.pdbx_strand_id
1 'polypeptide(L)'
;MFASESPPTLAAIVGSTRTGRFGPTVANRFVEHAEQRAGITVDVIDLAESPLPERRPVTPPPRSRPIKPFFGRALEVARSEHPYAA
;
A
#
# COMPACT_ATOMS: atom_id res chain seq x y z
N MET A 1 -28.42 11.87 1.61
CA MET A 1 -27.20 11.05 1.77
C MET A 1 -26.55 10.99 0.39
N PHE A 2 -25.44 11.69 0.18
CA PHE A 2 -24.79 11.70 -1.13
C PHE A 2 -24.12 10.34 -1.33
N ALA A 3 -24.68 9.50 -2.20
CA ALA A 3 -23.96 8.34 -2.70
C ALA A 3 -22.83 8.88 -3.60
N SER A 4 -21.58 8.49 -3.30
CA SER A 4 -20.47 8.81 -4.19
C SER A 4 -20.66 8.03 -5.50
N GLU A 5 -20.48 8.71 -6.64
CA GLU A 5 -20.67 8.14 -7.98
C GLU A 5 -19.57 7.13 -8.35
N SER A 6 -18.53 6.99 -7.52
CA SER A 6 -17.42 6.05 -7.68
C SER A 6 -17.24 5.20 -6.42
N PRO A 7 -16.84 3.92 -6.55
CA PRO A 7 -16.55 3.08 -5.40
C PRO A 7 -15.40 3.68 -4.57
N PRO A 8 -15.50 3.68 -3.23
CA PRO A 8 -14.43 4.17 -2.38
C PRO A 8 -13.17 3.31 -2.51
N THR A 9 -12.01 3.96 -2.46
CA THR A 9 -10.70 3.31 -2.46
C THR A 9 -10.21 3.06 -1.04
N LEU A 10 -9.83 1.82 -0.75
CA LEU A 10 -9.14 1.40 0.47
C LEU A 10 -7.63 1.37 0.22
N ALA A 11 -6.88 2.23 0.91
CA ALA A 11 -5.43 2.21 0.88
C ALA A 11 -4.85 1.32 1.98
N ALA A 12 -4.06 0.30 1.61
CA ALA A 12 -3.27 -0.54 2.51
C ALA A 12 -1.82 -0.05 2.53
N ILE A 13 -1.36 0.45 3.68
CA ILE A 13 0.01 0.97 3.84
C ILE A 13 0.89 -0.12 4.46
N VAL A 14 1.92 -0.56 3.74
CA VAL A 14 2.90 -1.53 4.23
C VAL A 14 4.05 -0.77 4.90
N GLY A 15 4.04 -0.74 6.23
CA GLY A 15 5.09 -0.11 7.04
C GLY A 15 6.32 -1.00 7.29
N SER A 16 6.39 -2.18 6.67
CA SER A 16 7.49 -3.13 6.87
C SER A 16 8.68 -2.78 5.97
N THR A 17 9.50 -1.83 6.42
CA THR A 17 10.60 -1.26 5.64
C THR A 17 12.00 -1.78 6.01
N ARG A 18 12.08 -2.66 7.02
CA ARG A 18 13.36 -3.23 7.48
C ARG A 18 13.77 -4.44 6.62
N THR A 19 15.07 -4.72 6.56
CA THR A 19 15.62 -5.92 5.91
C THR A 19 14.97 -7.21 6.44
N GLY A 20 14.69 -8.17 5.56
CA GLY A 20 14.00 -9.42 5.92
C GLY A 20 12.49 -9.25 6.15
N ARG A 21 11.86 -8.28 5.49
CA ARG A 21 10.46 -7.87 5.70
C ARG A 21 9.45 -9.01 5.45
N PHE A 22 8.60 -9.26 6.45
CA PHE A 22 7.42 -10.15 6.36
C PHE A 22 6.12 -9.39 6.02
N GLY A 23 6.11 -8.06 6.16
CA GLY A 23 4.92 -7.25 5.92
C GLY A 23 4.27 -7.44 4.55
N PRO A 24 5.01 -7.60 3.44
CA PRO A 24 4.42 -7.89 2.14
C PRO A 24 3.58 -9.17 2.12
N THR A 25 3.97 -10.21 2.87
CA THR A 25 3.20 -11.47 2.97
C THR A 25 1.82 -11.22 3.59
N VAL A 26 1.76 -10.47 4.69
CA VAL A 26 0.49 -10.13 5.36
C VAL A 26 -0.34 -9.19 4.47
N ALA A 27 0.29 -8.21 3.83
CA ALA A 27 -0.39 -7.27 2.94
C ALA A 27 -1.06 -7.98 1.77
N ASN A 28 -0.37 -8.92 1.12
CA ASN A 28 -0.94 -9.71 0.03
C ASN A 28 -2.19 -10.47 0.48
N ARG A 29 -2.11 -11.16 1.62
CA ARG A 29 -3.26 -11.92 2.17
C ARG A 29 -4.45 -11.01 2.51
N PHE A 30 -4.17 -9.81 3.01
CA PHE A 30 -5.21 -8.81 3.26
C PHE A 30 -5.87 -8.33 1.96
N VAL A 31 -5.07 -8.00 0.94
CA VAL A 31 -5.54 -7.53 -0.36
C VAL A 31 -6.39 -8.60 -1.04
N GLU A 32 -5.91 -9.85 -1.08
CA GLU A 32 -6.65 -11.01 -1.60
C GLU A 32 -8.04 -11.15 -0.97
N HIS A 33 -8.17 -10.84 0.33
CA HIS A 33 -9.45 -10.87 1.03
C HIS A 33 -10.30 -9.62 0.75
N ALA A 34 -9.68 -8.44 0.75
CA ALA A 34 -10.37 -7.17 0.54
C ALA A 34 -10.95 -7.05 -0.88
N GLU A 35 -10.24 -7.56 -1.90
CA GLU A 35 -10.70 -7.58 -3.30
C GLU A 35 -11.96 -8.45 -3.51
N GLN A 36 -12.28 -9.36 -2.57
CA GLN A 36 -13.52 -10.14 -2.62
C GLN A 36 -14.76 -9.30 -2.29
N ARG A 37 -14.59 -8.14 -1.66
CA ARG A 37 -15.69 -7.24 -1.31
C ARG A 37 -16.08 -6.38 -2.52
N ALA A 38 -17.29 -6.60 -3.02
CA ALA A 38 -17.88 -5.72 -4.02
C ALA A 38 -18.04 -4.28 -3.50
N GLY A 39 -17.92 -3.31 -4.41
CA GLY A 39 -18.15 -1.90 -4.11
C GLY A 39 -17.00 -1.16 -3.45
N ILE A 40 -15.78 -1.73 -3.44
CA ILE A 40 -14.55 -1.03 -3.07
C ILE A 40 -13.46 -1.30 -4.11
N THR A 41 -12.48 -0.42 -4.19
CA THR A 41 -11.19 -0.67 -4.85
C THR A 41 -10.09 -0.71 -3.79
N VAL A 42 -9.01 -1.46 -4.02
CA VAL A 42 -7.91 -1.60 -3.06
C VAL A 42 -6.61 -1.13 -3.70
N ASP A 43 -5.92 -0.22 -3.02
CA ASP A 43 -4.61 0.29 -3.40
C ASP A 43 -3.56 -0.10 -2.34
N VAL A 44 -2.38 -0.53 -2.77
CA VAL A 44 -1.28 -0.88 -1.86
C VAL A 44 -0.17 0.16 -1.96
N ILE A 45 0.28 0.65 -0.81
CA ILE A 45 1.37 1.61 -0.68
C ILE A 45 2.48 0.95 0.15
N ASP A 46 3.52 0.46 -0.52
CA ASP A 46 4.70 -0.07 0.17
C ASP A 46 5.72 1.05 0.44
N LEU A 47 5.93 1.35 1.72
CA LEU A 47 6.88 2.39 2.14
C LEU A 47 8.34 1.98 1.92
N ALA A 48 8.63 0.70 1.67
CA ALA A 48 9.95 0.26 1.26
C ALA A 48 10.27 0.71 -0.19
N GLU A 49 9.25 0.80 -1.04
CA GLU A 49 9.36 1.24 -2.45
C GLU A 49 9.04 2.73 -2.62
N SER A 50 8.37 3.32 -1.63
CA SER A 50 8.02 4.75 -1.57
C SER A 50 8.58 5.39 -0.29
N PRO A 51 9.91 5.57 -0.19
CA PRO A 51 10.54 6.04 1.02
C PRO A 51 10.05 7.45 1.38
N LEU A 52 9.57 7.57 2.61
CA LEU A 52 9.22 8.86 3.20
C LEU A 52 10.51 9.59 3.65
N PRO A 53 10.48 10.93 3.74
CA PRO A 53 11.58 11.67 4.33
C PRO A 53 11.88 11.17 5.75
N GLU A 54 13.16 10.96 6.07
CA GLU A 54 13.60 10.50 7.40
C GLU A 54 13.16 11.42 8.54
N ARG A 55 13.02 12.72 8.23
CA ARG A 55 12.51 13.72 9.16
C ARG A 55 11.36 14.47 8.53
N ARG A 56 10.25 14.58 9.26
CA ARG A 56 9.15 15.45 8.87
C ARG A 56 9.65 16.90 8.85
N PRO A 57 9.55 17.62 7.72
CA PRO A 57 9.97 19.01 7.67
C PRO A 57 9.05 19.87 8.56
N VAL A 58 9.63 20.88 9.22
CA VAL A 58 8.89 21.84 10.06
C VAL A 58 7.92 22.66 9.22
N THR A 59 8.30 22.97 7.98
CA THR A 59 7.47 23.66 7.01
C THR A 59 6.99 22.65 5.96
N PRO A 60 5.68 22.55 5.68
CA PRO A 60 5.17 21.74 4.58
C PRO A 60 5.81 22.19 3.25
N PRO A 61 6.19 21.26 2.35
CA PRO A 61 6.68 21.65 1.04
C PRO A 61 5.60 22.45 0.27
N PRO A 62 5.98 23.45 -0.54
CA PRO A 62 5.02 24.18 -1.37
C PRO A 62 4.36 23.18 -2.34
N ARG A 63 3.06 22.93 -2.13
CA ARG A 63 2.29 21.82 -2.72
C ARG A 63 2.99 20.47 -2.58
N SER A 64 2.59 19.67 -1.59
CA SER A 64 2.89 18.24 -1.62
C SER A 64 2.44 17.68 -2.97
N ARG A 65 3.37 17.05 -3.70
CA ARG A 65 3.02 16.29 -4.89
C ARG A 65 1.88 15.35 -4.47
N PRO A 66 0.73 15.36 -5.13
CA PRO A 66 -0.31 14.40 -4.81
C PRO A 66 0.36 13.03 -4.81
N ILE A 67 0.16 12.26 -3.73
CA ILE A 67 0.53 10.84 -3.72
C ILE A 67 -0.11 10.34 -5.00
N LYS A 68 0.70 9.95 -6.00
CA LYS A 68 0.16 9.52 -7.28
C LYS A 68 -0.84 8.43 -6.92
N PRO A 69 -2.14 8.58 -7.19
CA PRO A 69 -3.03 7.47 -6.98
C PRO A 69 -2.51 6.37 -7.89
N PHE A 70 -2.06 5.28 -7.28
CA PHE A 70 -1.44 4.18 -7.99
C PHE A 70 -2.57 3.38 -8.63
N PHE A 71 -3.19 3.95 -9.68
CA PHE A 71 -4.31 3.37 -10.44
C PHE A 71 -3.87 2.19 -11.33
N GLY A 72 -2.99 1.33 -10.86
CA GLY A 72 -2.45 0.26 -11.69
C GLY A 72 -1.65 -0.75 -10.92
N ARG A 73 -2.34 -1.69 -10.27
CA ARG A 73 -1.94 -3.09 -10.12
C ARG A 73 -0.43 -3.29 -9.84
N ALA A 74 -0.02 -3.19 -8.57
CA ALA A 74 1.30 -3.68 -8.14
C ALA A 74 1.19 -5.19 -7.83
N LEU A 75 0.86 -6.00 -8.85
CA LEU A 75 1.17 -7.43 -8.79
C LEU A 75 2.53 -7.64 -9.42
N GLU A 76 3.56 -7.34 -8.64
CA GLU A 76 4.75 -8.20 -8.52
C GLU A 76 5.40 -7.94 -7.16
N VAL A 77 4.66 -8.25 -6.10
CA VAL A 77 5.29 -8.43 -4.79
C VAL A 77 6.15 -9.68 -4.93
N ALA A 78 7.46 -9.43 -5.07
CA ALA A 78 8.48 -10.45 -5.23
C ALA A 78 8.17 -11.65 -4.32
N ARG A 79 8.03 -12.83 -4.94
CA ARG A 79 8.07 -14.11 -4.23
C ARG A 79 9.43 -14.16 -3.55
N SER A 80 9.47 -13.72 -2.29
CA SER A 80 10.61 -14.00 -1.43
C SER A 80 10.46 -15.45 -1.02
N GLU A 81 11.24 -16.32 -1.66
CA GLU A 81 11.53 -17.66 -1.20
C GLU A 81 11.84 -17.57 0.30
N HIS A 82 10.89 -18.00 1.14
CA HIS A 82 10.97 -17.85 2.58
C HIS A 82 11.81 -18.99 3.15
N PRO A 83 12.98 -18.73 3.76
CA PRO A 83 13.80 -19.78 4.40
C PRO A 83 13.25 -20.24 5.77
N TYR A 84 11.97 -19.98 6.07
CA TYR A 84 11.35 -20.30 7.37
C TYR A 84 10.06 -21.12 7.24
N ALA A 85 9.87 -21.83 6.13
CA ALA A 85 8.92 -22.94 6.09
C ALA A 85 9.57 -24.16 6.74
N ALA A 86 9.38 -24.30 8.05
CA ALA A 86 9.60 -25.50 8.84
C ALA A 86 8.34 -25.79 9.67
#